data_AF-A0A0T6B378-F1
#
_entry.id   AF-A0A0T6B378-F1
#
_cell.length_a   1.000
_cell.length_b   1.000
_cell.length_c   1.000
_cell.angle_alpha   90.00
_cell.angle_beta   90.00
_cell.angle_gamma   90.00
#
_symmetry.space_group_name_H-M   'P 1'
#
loop_
_entity.id
_entity.type
_entity.pdbx_description
1 polymer ?
#
loop_
_entity_poly.entity_id
_entity_poly.type
_entity_poly.pdbx_seq_one_letter_code
_entity_poly.pdbx_strand_id
1 'polypeptide(L)'
;FDVILFLSACNCNGFSNHCFFNKDLYEKTGHGGHCMGCTANRDGPNCERCRENYYQREDKYCVACNCNKEGSRSLQCNSEGKCQCKPGVTGDKCDRCDVNYYDFSSQGCKSCGCLEAGSRNNTPNCDMLSGICSCKDHVEGRRCRECKPGYFNLDFENGFGCTPCFCYGHSSECSHAAGYSKYQIESNFGKSSERWTAIDERARSIPIQFNAMTNSIGASAPGNEFIYFLAPDRYLGDQRASYNQMLKFTLRIGENNPRATAMDIEL
;
A
#
# COMPACT_ATOMS: atom_id res chain seq x y z
N PHE A 1 26.14 53.26 -56.62
CA PHE A 1 25.64 52.00 -56.05
C PHE A 1 24.48 52.35 -55.13
N ASP A 2 23.26 52.39 -55.69
CA ASP A 2 22.04 52.54 -54.91
C ASP A 2 21.89 51.30 -54.03
N VAL A 3 22.17 51.45 -52.74
CA VAL A 3 21.70 50.50 -51.74
C VAL A 3 20.21 50.80 -51.57
N ILE A 4 19.38 50.10 -52.34
CA ILE A 4 17.94 50.05 -52.07
C ILE A 4 17.82 49.45 -50.67
N LEU A 5 17.61 50.32 -49.67
CA LEU A 5 17.20 49.93 -48.32
C LEU A 5 15.80 49.33 -48.45
N PHE A 6 15.72 48.02 -48.62
CA PHE A 6 14.48 47.28 -48.45
C PHE A 6 14.08 47.36 -46.96
N LEU A 7 13.36 48.42 -46.61
CA LEU A 7 12.62 48.48 -45.34
C LEU A 7 11.56 47.38 -45.38
N SER A 8 11.87 46.28 -44.71
CA SER A 8 10.94 45.17 -44.52
C SER A 8 10.08 45.46 -43.31
N ALA A 9 8.78 45.21 -43.42
CA ALA A 9 7.88 45.28 -42.27
C ALA A 9 8.31 44.27 -41.20
N CYS A 10 8.18 44.62 -39.92
CA CYS A 10 8.44 43.70 -38.84
C CYS A 10 7.44 42.55 -38.82
N ASN A 11 7.94 41.34 -38.58
CA ASN A 11 7.10 40.16 -38.40
C ASN A 11 6.88 39.88 -36.90
N CYS A 12 5.78 40.37 -36.34
CA CYS A 12 5.40 40.10 -34.96
C CYS A 12 4.35 38.99 -34.81
N ASN A 13 4.18 38.14 -35.83
CA ASN A 13 3.18 37.07 -35.88
C ASN A 13 1.73 37.53 -35.58
N GLY A 14 1.43 38.81 -35.82
CA GLY A 14 0.12 39.41 -35.53
C GLY A 14 -0.12 39.77 -34.06
N PHE A 15 0.88 39.60 -33.17
CA PHE A 15 0.75 39.88 -31.73
C PHE A 15 1.33 41.22 -31.31
N SER A 16 1.92 41.99 -32.23
CA SER A 16 2.27 43.39 -32.06
C SER A 16 2.28 44.10 -33.41
N ASN A 17 2.06 45.41 -33.40
CA ASN A 17 2.21 46.33 -34.52
C ASN A 17 3.37 47.33 -34.32
N HIS A 18 4.13 47.19 -33.23
CA HIS A 18 5.25 48.07 -32.88
C HIS A 18 6.55 47.26 -32.79
N CYS A 19 7.62 47.77 -33.39
CA CYS A 19 8.93 47.14 -33.34
C CYS A 19 10.05 48.18 -33.50
N PHE A 20 11.28 47.77 -33.18
CA PHE A 20 12.49 48.55 -33.46
C PHE A 20 13.56 47.67 -34.09
N PHE A 21 14.57 48.29 -34.69
CA PHE A 21 15.73 47.58 -35.21
C PHE A 21 16.75 47.33 -34.09
N ASN A 22 17.07 46.07 -33.85
CA ASN A 22 18.08 45.58 -32.93
C ASN A 22 19.29 45.05 -33.71
N LYS A 23 20.41 45.78 -33.64
CA LYS A 23 21.64 45.45 -34.35
C LYS A 23 22.23 44.10 -33.90
N ASP A 24 22.24 43.81 -32.61
CA ASP A 24 22.81 42.57 -32.08
C ASP A 24 22.01 41.34 -32.53
N LEU A 25 20.68 41.48 -32.63
CA LEU A 25 19.81 40.43 -33.16
C LEU A 25 20.10 40.18 -34.65
N TYR A 26 20.29 41.25 -35.42
CA TYR A 26 20.64 41.17 -36.84
C TYR A 26 21.98 40.46 -37.04
N GLU A 27 23.01 40.83 -36.27
CA GLU A 27 24.34 40.20 -36.34
C GLU A 27 24.30 38.70 -36.02
N LYS A 28 23.38 38.27 -35.15
CA LYS A 28 23.23 36.86 -34.76
C LYS A 28 22.36 36.03 -35.68
N THR A 29 21.32 36.63 -36.28
CA THR A 29 20.24 35.87 -36.95
C THR A 29 20.02 36.26 -38.41
N GLY A 30 20.64 37.33 -38.89
CA GLY A 30 20.37 37.92 -40.21
C GLY A 30 19.09 38.77 -40.26
N HIS A 31 18.35 38.87 -39.15
CA HIS A 31 17.13 39.67 -39.03
C HIS A 31 17.19 40.57 -37.80
N GLY A 32 16.88 41.87 -37.96
CA GLY A 32 17.03 42.86 -36.90
C GLY A 32 15.74 43.36 -36.26
N GLY A 33 14.57 42.97 -36.75
CA GLY A 33 13.30 43.43 -36.19
C GLY A 33 13.05 42.84 -34.80
N HIS A 34 12.79 43.69 -33.81
CA HIS A 34 12.39 43.28 -32.46
C HIS A 34 11.07 43.93 -32.08
N CYS A 35 10.05 43.09 -31.87
CA CYS A 35 8.70 43.50 -31.52
C CYS A 35 8.61 44.01 -30.10
N MET A 36 7.78 45.04 -29.90
CA MET A 36 7.53 45.66 -28.59
C MET A 36 6.09 45.39 -28.17
N GLY A 37 5.86 45.13 -26.88
CA GLY A 37 4.51 45.00 -26.35
C GLY A 37 3.73 43.82 -26.92
N CYS A 38 4.36 42.66 -27.07
CA CYS A 38 3.69 41.43 -27.52
C CYS A 38 2.43 41.15 -26.68
N THR A 39 1.28 41.04 -27.35
CA THR A 39 -0.02 40.74 -26.73
C THR A 39 -0.21 39.22 -26.55
N ALA A 40 -1.37 38.80 -26.01
CA ALA A 40 -1.75 37.39 -25.86
C ALA A 40 -0.71 36.52 -25.12
N ASN A 41 -0.07 37.08 -24.09
CA ASN A 41 0.95 36.41 -23.27
C ASN A 41 2.13 35.86 -24.08
N ARG A 42 2.48 36.53 -25.18
CA ARG A 42 3.63 36.18 -26.01
C ARG A 42 4.89 36.96 -25.63
N ASP A 43 6.01 36.38 -26.03
CA ASP A 43 7.37 36.89 -25.84
C ASP A 43 8.24 36.47 -27.03
N GLY A 44 9.48 36.97 -27.06
CA GLY A 44 10.46 36.73 -28.11
C GLY A 44 10.51 37.88 -29.12
N PRO A 45 11.61 37.99 -29.89
CA PRO A 45 11.81 39.09 -30.83
C PRO A 45 10.71 39.27 -31.86
N ASN A 46 9.97 38.21 -32.19
CA ASN A 46 8.88 38.21 -33.15
C ASN A 46 7.53 37.84 -32.48
N CYS A 47 7.44 37.89 -31.14
CA CYS A 47 6.30 37.38 -30.38
C CYS A 47 6.00 35.89 -30.70
N GLU A 48 7.02 35.10 -31.02
CA GLU A 48 6.87 33.74 -31.55
C GLU A 48 6.62 32.68 -30.47
N ARG A 49 6.94 32.97 -29.21
CA ARG A 49 6.81 32.04 -28.09
C ARG A 49 5.93 32.60 -26.98
N CYS A 50 5.54 31.75 -26.04
CA CYS A 50 4.85 32.21 -24.84
C CYS A 50 5.83 32.87 -23.86
N ARG A 51 5.32 33.79 -23.05
CA ARG A 51 6.04 34.37 -21.90
C ARG A 51 6.44 33.29 -20.90
N GLU A 52 7.43 33.60 -20.07
CA GLU A 52 7.78 32.76 -18.93
C GLU A 52 6.56 32.55 -18.01
N ASN A 53 6.43 31.34 -17.49
CA ASN A 53 5.30 30.81 -16.73
C ASN A 53 4.01 30.64 -17.54
N TYR A 54 4.12 30.58 -18.88
CA TYR A 54 3.04 30.24 -19.81
C TYR A 54 3.48 29.10 -20.73
N TYR A 55 2.52 28.34 -21.25
CA TYR A 55 2.75 27.29 -22.24
C TYR A 55 1.76 27.44 -23.40
N GLN A 56 2.14 26.91 -24.57
CA GLN A 56 1.32 26.94 -25.76
C GLN A 56 0.43 25.70 -25.80
N ARG A 57 -0.88 25.89 -25.90
CA ARG A 57 -1.86 24.81 -26.14
C ARG A 57 -1.96 24.48 -27.64
N GLU A 58 -2.70 23.43 -27.97
CA GLU A 58 -2.93 22.98 -29.36
C GLU A 58 -3.56 24.06 -30.26
N ASP A 59 -4.44 24.91 -29.68
CA ASP A 59 -5.07 26.05 -30.35
C ASP A 59 -4.12 27.25 -30.55
N LYS A 60 -2.84 27.07 -30.25
CA LYS A 60 -1.76 28.07 -30.30
C LYS A 60 -1.88 29.18 -29.26
N TYR A 61 -2.82 29.15 -28.32
CA TYR A 61 -2.92 30.16 -27.26
C TYR A 61 -1.89 29.92 -26.14
N CYS A 62 -1.36 31.02 -25.59
CA CYS A 62 -0.46 31.00 -24.44
C CYS A 62 -1.27 31.11 -23.15
N VAL A 63 -1.25 30.04 -22.35
CA VAL A 63 -2.00 29.92 -21.10
C VAL A 63 -1.04 29.83 -19.91
N ALA A 64 -1.41 30.47 -18.81
CA ALA A 64 -0.60 30.48 -17.60
C ALA A 64 -0.42 29.07 -17.04
N CYS A 65 0.79 28.75 -16.60
CA CYS A 65 1.10 27.48 -15.99
C CYS A 65 0.40 27.28 -14.65
N ASN A 66 0.28 28.35 -13.84
CA ASN A 66 -0.34 28.33 -12.51
C ASN A 66 0.27 27.28 -11.57
N CYS A 67 1.58 27.04 -11.68
CA CYS A 67 2.31 26.19 -10.76
C CYS A 67 2.34 26.79 -9.36
N ASN A 68 2.12 25.97 -8.33
CA ASN A 68 2.16 26.40 -6.95
C ASN A 68 3.60 26.81 -6.56
N LYS A 69 3.76 28.05 -6.07
CA LYS A 69 5.09 28.61 -5.74
C LYS A 69 5.82 27.83 -4.65
N GLU A 70 5.10 27.26 -3.69
CA GLU A 70 5.70 26.50 -2.59
C GLU A 70 6.00 25.06 -3.02
N GLY A 71 5.08 24.40 -3.72
CA GLY A 71 5.19 22.99 -4.07
C GLY A 71 5.92 22.69 -5.39
N SER A 72 6.07 23.66 -6.29
CA SER A 72 6.78 23.47 -7.56
C SER A 72 8.26 23.87 -7.46
N ARG A 73 9.11 23.20 -8.26
CA ARG A 73 10.53 23.52 -8.44
C ARG A 73 10.74 24.75 -9.33
N SER A 74 9.81 24.98 -10.24
CA SER A 74 9.75 26.13 -11.15
C SER A 74 8.29 26.53 -11.35
N LEU A 75 8.06 27.80 -11.66
CA LEU A 75 6.74 28.30 -12.06
C LEU A 75 6.41 28.00 -13.53
N GLN A 76 7.42 27.59 -14.32
CA GLN A 76 7.24 27.13 -15.69
C GLN A 76 6.84 25.65 -15.72
N CYS A 77 5.87 25.35 -16.58
CA CYS A 77 5.33 24.02 -16.83
C CYS A 77 5.79 23.46 -18.18
N ASN A 78 5.54 22.17 -18.40
CA ASN A 78 5.79 21.52 -19.70
C ASN A 78 4.74 21.91 -20.76
N SER A 79 4.85 21.35 -21.97
CA SER A 79 3.92 21.57 -23.07
C SER A 79 2.48 21.12 -22.81
N GLU A 80 2.25 20.29 -21.79
CA GLU A 80 0.92 19.86 -21.36
C GLU A 80 0.33 20.76 -20.26
N GLY A 81 1.10 21.73 -19.78
CA GLY A 81 0.69 22.57 -18.65
C GLY A 81 0.98 21.95 -17.29
N LYS A 82 1.72 20.84 -17.20
CA LYS A 82 2.07 20.16 -15.94
C LYS A 82 3.35 20.72 -15.33
N CYS A 83 3.30 20.96 -14.03
CA CYS A 83 4.38 21.56 -13.26
C CYS A 83 5.36 20.51 -12.73
N GLN A 84 6.60 20.91 -12.51
CA GLN A 84 7.61 20.04 -11.88
C GLN A 84 7.52 20.17 -10.36
N CYS A 85 7.07 19.12 -9.68
CA CYS A 85 6.84 19.16 -8.23
C CYS A 85 8.09 18.89 -7.40
N LYS A 86 8.13 19.45 -6.20
CA LYS A 86 9.13 19.16 -5.16
C LYS A 86 8.90 17.75 -4.59
N PRO A 87 9.90 17.18 -3.88
CA PRO A 87 9.77 15.85 -3.29
C PRO A 87 8.51 15.71 -2.41
N GLY A 88 7.77 14.62 -2.59
CA GLY A 88 6.54 14.34 -1.84
C GLY A 88 5.32 15.20 -2.20
N VAL A 89 5.42 16.07 -3.20
CA VAL A 89 4.32 16.92 -3.69
C VAL A 89 3.79 16.35 -5.01
N THR A 90 2.47 16.40 -5.19
CA THR A 90 1.78 15.89 -6.37
C THR A 90 0.71 16.86 -6.90
N GLY A 91 0.04 16.46 -7.98
CA GLY A 91 -0.96 17.25 -8.72
C GLY A 91 -0.33 18.02 -9.87
N ASP A 92 -1.12 18.30 -10.92
CA ASP A 92 -0.63 18.99 -12.13
C ASP A 92 -0.03 20.37 -11.83
N LYS A 93 -0.46 20.99 -10.71
CA LYS A 93 -0.02 22.31 -10.22
C LYS A 93 0.82 22.24 -8.94
N CYS A 94 1.17 21.05 -8.48
CA CYS A 94 1.98 20.81 -7.27
C CYS A 94 1.39 21.45 -6.00
N ASP A 95 0.10 21.30 -5.81
CA ASP A 95 -0.70 22.00 -4.81
C ASP A 95 -1.02 21.16 -3.56
N ARG A 96 -0.58 19.90 -3.51
CA ARG A 96 -0.84 18.99 -2.38
C ARG A 96 0.25 17.94 -2.20
N CYS A 97 0.32 17.35 -1.02
CA CYS A 97 1.19 16.21 -0.77
C CYS A 97 0.72 14.96 -1.51
N ASP A 98 1.68 14.13 -1.90
CA ASP A 98 1.42 12.80 -2.44
C ASP A 98 0.92 11.84 -1.35
N VAL A 99 0.41 10.68 -1.78
CA VAL A 99 -0.01 9.62 -0.86
C VAL A 99 1.18 9.22 0.03
N ASN A 100 0.93 9.06 1.33
CA ASN A 100 1.96 8.73 2.33
C ASN A 100 3.02 9.85 2.51
N TYR A 101 2.65 11.09 2.23
CA TYR A 101 3.36 12.31 2.60
C TYR A 101 2.44 13.32 3.32
N TYR A 102 3.03 14.20 4.13
CA TYR A 102 2.33 15.21 4.93
C TYR A 102 3.19 16.47 5.09
N ASP A 103 2.64 17.51 5.73
CA ASP A 103 3.36 18.76 6.08
C ASP A 103 3.90 19.49 4.84
N PHE A 104 2.97 19.97 4.00
CA PHE A 104 3.25 20.73 2.78
C PHE A 104 3.98 22.04 3.10
N SER A 105 5.15 22.23 2.48
CA SER A 105 6.00 23.39 2.73
C SER A 105 6.83 23.78 1.50
N SER A 106 7.60 24.86 1.64
CA SER A 106 8.57 25.29 0.61
C SER A 106 9.68 24.27 0.32
N GLN A 107 9.86 23.23 1.15
CA GLN A 107 10.80 22.13 0.91
C GLN A 107 10.14 20.89 0.27
N GLY A 108 8.85 20.95 -0.01
CA GLY A 108 8.03 19.81 -0.42
C GLY A 108 7.24 19.24 0.76
N CYS A 109 6.96 17.94 0.73
CA CYS A 109 6.28 17.23 1.81
C CYS A 109 7.19 16.19 2.47
N LYS A 110 6.92 15.90 3.75
CA LYS A 110 7.62 14.89 4.53
C LYS A 110 6.96 13.53 4.36
N SER A 111 7.75 12.46 4.23
CA SER A 111 7.20 11.10 4.23
C SER A 111 6.64 10.75 5.61
N CYS A 112 5.47 10.08 5.66
CA CYS A 112 4.87 9.67 6.93
C CYS A 112 5.72 8.60 7.65
N GLY A 113 6.30 7.66 6.88
CA GLY A 113 7.09 6.55 7.40
C GLY A 113 6.25 5.47 8.11
N CYS A 114 5.00 5.27 7.68
CA CYS A 114 4.11 4.23 8.18
C CYS A 114 4.70 2.83 7.93
N LEU A 115 4.68 1.97 8.95
CA LEU A 115 5.06 0.57 8.81
C LEU A 115 3.93 -0.20 8.12
N GLU A 116 4.24 -0.87 7.02
CA GLU A 116 3.27 -1.59 6.20
C GLU A 116 2.51 -2.66 6.99
N ALA A 117 3.22 -3.53 7.72
CA ALA A 117 2.63 -4.58 8.56
C ALA A 117 1.65 -4.05 9.63
N GLY A 118 1.85 -2.82 10.11
CA GLY A 118 0.98 -2.17 11.09
C GLY A 118 -0.07 -1.25 10.48
N SER A 119 -0.01 -0.98 9.17
CA SER A 119 -0.95 -0.10 8.47
C SER A 119 -2.21 -0.87 8.08
N ARG A 120 -3.36 -0.20 8.10
CA ARG A 120 -4.65 -0.81 7.74
C ARG A 120 -4.59 -1.40 6.33
N ASN A 121 -5.07 -2.64 6.17
CA ASN A 121 -5.02 -3.40 4.91
C ASN A 121 -3.61 -3.48 4.29
N ASN A 122 -2.55 -3.43 5.11
CA ASN A 122 -1.16 -3.38 4.67
C ASN A 122 -0.88 -2.27 3.64
N THR A 123 -1.61 -1.15 3.72
CA THR A 123 -1.46 -0.01 2.80
C THR A 123 -1.00 1.24 3.57
N PRO A 124 0.28 1.63 3.45
CA PRO A 124 0.82 2.83 4.11
C PRO A 124 0.08 4.11 3.69
N ASN A 125 -0.57 4.76 4.66
CA ASN A 125 -1.25 6.02 4.45
C ASN A 125 -1.29 6.82 5.77
N CYS A 126 -1.19 8.14 5.66
CA CYS A 126 -1.31 9.02 6.81
C CYS A 126 -2.13 10.27 6.49
N ASP A 127 -2.63 10.90 7.54
CA ASP A 127 -3.28 12.19 7.45
C ASP A 127 -2.31 13.27 6.94
N MET A 128 -2.75 14.04 5.94
CA MET A 128 -1.88 15.00 5.20
C MET A 128 -1.40 16.18 6.05
N LEU A 129 -2.05 16.46 7.19
CA LEU A 129 -1.69 17.56 8.09
C LEU A 129 -0.85 17.07 9.26
N SER A 130 -1.35 16.09 10.01
CA SER A 130 -0.70 15.58 11.22
C SER A 130 0.39 14.55 10.94
N GLY A 131 0.37 13.88 9.78
CA GLY A 131 1.29 12.80 9.47
C GLY A 131 1.08 11.54 10.31
N ILE A 132 -0.10 11.37 10.93
CA ILE A 132 -0.44 10.19 11.74
C ILE A 132 -0.95 9.10 10.81
N CYS A 133 -0.32 7.93 10.88
CA CYS A 133 -0.64 6.78 10.04
C CYS A 133 -1.96 6.11 10.44
N SER A 134 -2.66 5.56 9.44
CA SER A 134 -3.86 4.76 9.65
C SER A 134 -3.47 3.33 10.06
N CYS A 135 -3.41 3.07 11.36
CA CYS A 135 -2.98 1.78 11.90
C CYS A 135 -4.09 0.72 11.91
N LYS A 136 -3.69 -0.56 11.93
CA LYS A 136 -4.57 -1.69 12.24
C LYS A 136 -5.10 -1.58 13.68
N ASP A 137 -6.20 -2.25 13.96
CA ASP A 137 -6.99 -2.04 15.18
C ASP A 137 -6.21 -2.25 16.50
N HIS A 138 -5.23 -3.16 16.52
CA HIS A 138 -4.43 -3.48 17.71
C HIS A 138 -3.01 -2.89 17.66
N VAL A 139 -2.80 -1.92 16.77
CA VAL A 139 -1.53 -1.24 16.54
C VAL A 139 -1.68 0.25 16.85
N GLU A 140 -0.64 0.87 17.37
CA GLU A 140 -0.57 2.28 17.69
C GLU A 140 0.80 2.91 17.37
N GLY A 141 0.94 4.17 17.80
CA GLY A 141 2.06 5.03 17.48
C GLY A 141 1.88 5.73 16.12
N ARG A 142 2.53 6.89 15.97
CA ARG A 142 2.41 7.74 14.77
C ARG A 142 2.73 7.01 13.46
N ARG A 143 3.56 5.96 13.53
CA ARG A 143 4.06 5.16 12.40
C ARG A 143 3.57 3.72 12.38
N CYS A 144 2.62 3.35 13.25
CA CYS A 144 2.07 2.00 13.36
C CYS A 144 3.14 0.91 13.63
N ARG A 145 4.05 1.18 14.56
CA ARG A 145 5.18 0.27 14.89
C ARG A 145 5.03 -0.42 16.22
N GLU A 146 4.05 -0.01 17.01
CA GLU A 146 3.88 -0.43 18.39
C GLU A 146 2.55 -1.14 18.52
N CYS A 147 2.53 -2.23 19.28
CA CYS A 147 1.27 -2.86 19.66
C CYS A 147 0.62 -2.03 20.77
N LYS A 148 -0.70 -1.93 20.75
CA LYS A 148 -1.44 -1.35 21.88
C LYS A 148 -1.17 -2.14 23.17
N PRO A 149 -1.33 -1.53 24.36
CA PRO A 149 -1.22 -2.25 25.62
C PRO A 149 -2.17 -3.46 25.63
N GLY A 150 -1.70 -4.60 26.13
CA GLY A 150 -2.45 -5.86 26.06
C GLY A 150 -2.30 -6.61 24.75
N TYR A 151 -1.41 -6.20 23.84
CA TYR A 151 -1.13 -6.89 22.59
C TYR A 151 0.38 -7.02 22.33
N PHE A 152 0.77 -8.03 21.56
CA PHE A 152 2.16 -8.30 21.20
C PHE A 152 2.27 -8.88 19.79
N ASN A 153 3.51 -9.07 19.32
CA ASN A 153 3.84 -9.72 18.05
C ASN A 153 3.13 -9.09 16.84
N LEU A 154 3.55 -7.88 16.47
CA LEU A 154 3.09 -7.21 15.25
C LEU A 154 3.44 -8.06 14.02
N ASP A 155 2.42 -8.52 13.30
CA ASP A 155 2.53 -9.45 12.18
C ASP A 155 1.83 -8.88 10.94
N PHE A 156 2.48 -9.02 9.78
CA PHE A 156 1.96 -8.58 8.48
C PHE A 156 0.68 -9.33 8.10
N GLU A 157 0.63 -10.64 8.38
CA GLU A 157 -0.51 -11.52 8.05
C GLU A 157 -1.68 -11.36 9.03
N ASN A 158 -1.43 -10.81 10.21
CA ASN A 158 -2.48 -10.52 11.16
C ASN A 158 -3.29 -9.29 10.72
N GLY A 159 -4.56 -9.50 10.36
CA GLY A 159 -5.48 -8.42 9.93
C GLY A 159 -5.68 -7.32 10.98
N PHE A 160 -5.51 -7.64 12.27
CA PHE A 160 -5.56 -6.68 13.37
C PHE A 160 -4.18 -6.15 13.80
N GLY A 161 -3.11 -6.71 13.22
CA GLY A 161 -1.72 -6.31 13.42
C GLY A 161 -1.08 -7.04 14.59
N CYS A 162 -1.57 -6.84 15.81
CA CYS A 162 -1.01 -7.48 17.00
C CYS A 162 -1.96 -8.54 17.59
N THR A 163 -1.37 -9.52 18.27
CA THR A 163 -2.06 -10.61 18.96
C THR A 163 -2.34 -10.20 20.41
N PRO A 164 -3.56 -10.40 20.96
CA PRO A 164 -3.83 -10.09 22.35
C PRO A 164 -2.96 -10.90 23.32
N CYS A 165 -2.61 -10.31 24.44
CA CYS A 165 -1.99 -10.97 25.57
C CYS A 165 -3.01 -11.88 26.27
N PHE A 166 -2.58 -13.07 26.67
CA PHE A 166 -3.37 -13.97 27.50
C PHE A 166 -2.54 -14.44 28.69
N CYS A 167 -2.49 -13.58 29.69
CA CYS A 167 -1.74 -13.81 30.91
C CYS A 167 -2.63 -14.32 32.05
N TYR A 168 -3.82 -14.85 31.76
CA TYR A 168 -4.77 -15.37 32.76
C TYR A 168 -5.05 -14.41 33.93
N GLY A 169 -5.09 -13.10 33.68
CA GLY A 169 -5.31 -12.08 34.70
C GLY A 169 -4.09 -11.71 35.55
N HIS A 170 -2.91 -12.30 35.30
CA HIS A 170 -1.67 -11.98 36.02
C HIS A 170 -0.97 -10.72 35.50
N SER A 171 -1.19 -10.35 34.24
CA SER A 171 -0.56 -9.19 33.61
C SER A 171 -1.35 -8.74 32.37
N SER A 172 -1.22 -7.48 32.00
CA SER A 172 -1.61 -6.95 30.67
C SER A 172 -0.40 -6.65 29.79
N GLU A 173 0.81 -6.82 30.32
CA GLU A 173 2.07 -6.64 29.62
C GLU A 173 2.63 -8.01 29.24
N CYS A 174 2.84 -8.23 27.95
CA CYS A 174 3.43 -9.44 27.41
C CYS A 174 4.30 -9.11 26.19
N SER A 175 5.28 -9.96 25.93
CA SER A 175 6.17 -9.84 24.78
C SER A 175 6.36 -11.18 24.09
N HIS A 176 6.80 -11.14 22.84
CA HIS A 176 7.13 -12.36 22.11
C HIS A 176 8.35 -13.01 22.76
N ALA A 177 8.33 -14.34 22.91
CA ALA A 177 9.47 -15.08 23.43
C ALA A 177 10.54 -15.22 22.33
N ALA A 178 11.76 -14.75 22.60
CA ALA A 178 12.88 -14.94 21.69
C ALA A 178 13.22 -16.43 21.54
N GLY A 179 13.49 -16.88 20.31
CA GLY A 179 13.84 -18.27 20.02
C GLY A 179 12.66 -19.22 19.82
N TYR A 180 11.42 -18.73 19.91
CA TYR A 180 10.22 -19.49 19.58
C TYR A 180 9.66 -19.03 18.24
N SER A 181 9.31 -19.97 17.38
CA SER A 181 8.66 -19.71 16.11
C SER A 181 7.36 -20.50 16.02
N LYS A 182 6.40 -19.98 15.26
CA LYS A 182 5.18 -20.71 14.95
C LYS A 182 5.54 -21.95 14.14
N TYR A 183 5.10 -23.12 14.58
CA TYR A 183 5.23 -24.38 13.85
C TYR A 183 3.83 -24.93 13.55
N GLN A 184 3.64 -25.38 12.30
CA GLN A 184 2.37 -25.99 11.88
C GLN A 184 2.42 -27.50 12.13
N ILE A 185 1.49 -27.98 12.93
CA ILE A 185 1.28 -29.40 13.17
C ILE A 185 0.08 -29.83 12.33
N GLU A 186 0.29 -30.76 11.41
CA GLU A 186 -0.74 -31.26 10.49
C GLU A 186 -0.60 -32.76 10.28
N SER A 187 -1.75 -33.43 10.17
CA SER A 187 -1.88 -34.84 9.82
C SER A 187 -2.45 -34.91 8.42
N ASN A 188 -1.63 -35.38 7.50
CA ASN A 188 -1.98 -35.50 6.09
C ASN A 188 -2.35 -36.92 5.70
N PHE A 189 -2.11 -37.89 6.59
CA PHE A 189 -2.41 -39.32 6.38
C PHE A 189 -1.91 -39.84 5.03
N GLY A 190 -0.77 -39.35 4.53
CA GLY A 190 -0.28 -39.74 3.20
C GLY A 190 0.30 -41.16 3.14
N LYS A 191 0.71 -41.72 4.29
CA LYS A 191 1.41 -43.02 4.37
C LYS A 191 0.88 -43.95 5.45
N SER A 192 0.20 -43.42 6.47
CA SER A 192 -0.29 -44.21 7.60
C SER A 192 -1.38 -43.45 8.35
N SER A 193 -1.91 -44.06 9.40
CA SER A 193 -2.78 -43.40 10.37
C SER A 193 -2.06 -42.41 11.29
N GLU A 194 -0.76 -42.20 11.13
CA GLU A 194 0.05 -41.27 11.92
C GLU A 194 -0.07 -41.45 13.45
N ARG A 195 -0.30 -42.69 13.91
CA ARG A 195 -0.51 -43.05 15.34
C ARG A 195 -1.78 -42.48 15.98
N TRP A 196 -2.71 -41.95 15.20
CA TRP A 196 -4.06 -41.72 15.70
C TRP A 196 -4.65 -43.04 16.18
N THR A 197 -5.52 -42.99 17.19
CA THR A 197 -6.27 -44.15 17.68
C THR A 197 -7.74 -43.78 17.83
N ALA A 198 -8.60 -44.76 18.09
CA ALA A 198 -10.00 -44.52 18.36
C ALA A 198 -10.44 -45.31 19.60
N ILE A 199 -11.32 -44.71 20.39
CA ILE A 199 -11.95 -45.35 21.55
C ILE A 199 -13.46 -45.14 21.53
N ASP A 200 -14.19 -46.00 22.21
CA ASP A 200 -15.60 -45.76 22.51
C ASP A 200 -15.79 -45.02 23.85
N GLU A 201 -17.05 -44.76 24.23
CA GLU A 201 -17.42 -44.11 25.50
C GLU A 201 -16.93 -44.85 26.76
N ARG A 202 -16.58 -46.13 26.64
CA ARG A 202 -16.07 -46.95 27.76
C ARG A 202 -14.54 -47.07 27.74
N ALA A 203 -13.88 -46.22 26.96
CA ALA A 203 -12.43 -46.24 26.74
C ALA A 203 -11.90 -47.57 26.17
N ARG A 204 -12.73 -48.34 25.46
CA ARG A 204 -12.28 -49.55 24.76
C ARG A 204 -11.72 -49.14 23.40
N SER A 205 -10.58 -49.74 23.04
CA SER A 205 -9.92 -49.47 21.76
C SER A 205 -10.75 -49.95 20.56
N ILE A 206 -10.94 -49.06 19.59
CA ILE A 206 -11.63 -49.31 18.32
C ILE A 206 -10.59 -49.32 17.18
N PRO A 207 -10.56 -50.37 16.34
CA PRO A 207 -9.65 -50.40 15.20
C PRO A 207 -9.93 -49.26 14.21
N ILE A 208 -8.89 -48.50 13.90
CA ILE A 208 -8.92 -47.48 12.85
C ILE A 208 -8.62 -48.10 11.49
N GLN A 209 -9.26 -47.56 10.46
CA GLN A 209 -9.05 -47.93 9.06
C GLN A 209 -8.35 -46.78 8.34
N PHE A 210 -7.17 -47.04 7.80
CA PHE A 210 -6.44 -46.08 6.98
C PHE A 210 -6.80 -46.25 5.51
N ASN A 211 -7.16 -45.16 4.84
CA ASN A 211 -7.45 -45.13 3.40
C ASN A 211 -6.40 -44.29 2.66
N ALA A 212 -5.48 -44.97 1.98
CA ALA A 212 -4.39 -44.35 1.22
C ALA A 212 -4.83 -43.62 -0.05
N MET A 213 -6.02 -43.91 -0.61
CA MET A 213 -6.51 -43.20 -1.80
C MET A 213 -7.08 -41.83 -1.45
N THR A 214 -7.69 -41.72 -0.27
CA THR A 214 -8.34 -40.49 0.19
C THR A 214 -7.53 -39.75 1.25
N ASN A 215 -6.38 -40.31 1.66
CA ASN A 215 -5.55 -39.80 2.75
C ASN A 215 -6.37 -39.50 4.00
N SER A 216 -7.13 -40.50 4.46
CA SER A 216 -8.02 -40.35 5.61
C SER A 216 -7.97 -41.56 6.53
N ILE A 217 -8.35 -41.34 7.79
CA ILE A 217 -8.63 -42.39 8.75
C ILE A 217 -10.13 -42.44 9.03
N GLY A 218 -10.64 -43.65 9.27
CA GLY A 218 -12.03 -43.89 9.65
C GLY A 218 -12.11 -44.87 10.81
N ALA A 219 -13.24 -44.85 11.51
CA ALA A 219 -13.59 -45.83 12.52
C ALA A 219 -15.08 -46.12 12.38
N SER A 220 -15.51 -47.32 12.79
CA SER A 220 -16.91 -47.74 12.70
C SER A 220 -17.35 -48.32 14.03
N ALA A 221 -18.49 -47.86 14.53
CA ALA A 221 -19.06 -48.36 15.77
C ALA A 221 -19.75 -49.70 15.51
N PRO A 222 -19.62 -50.68 16.41
CA PRO A 222 -20.40 -51.92 16.31
C PRO A 222 -21.92 -51.69 16.42
N GLY A 223 -22.34 -50.56 16.96
CA GLY A 223 -23.74 -50.16 17.14
C GLY A 223 -23.91 -48.64 17.11
N ASN A 224 -24.87 -48.12 17.89
CA ASN A 224 -25.17 -46.68 17.96
C ASN A 224 -24.34 -45.95 19.05
N GLU A 225 -23.11 -46.39 19.26
CA GLU A 225 -22.17 -45.84 20.26
C GLU A 225 -21.33 -44.71 19.66
N PHE A 226 -20.95 -43.73 20.49
CA PHE A 226 -20.02 -42.68 20.07
C PHE A 226 -18.58 -43.20 20.00
N ILE A 227 -17.85 -42.73 18.99
CA ILE A 227 -16.43 -43.00 18.83
C ILE A 227 -15.67 -41.68 18.91
N TYR A 228 -14.59 -41.70 19.70
CA TYR A 228 -13.66 -40.60 19.83
C TYR A 228 -12.35 -40.96 19.14
N PHE A 229 -11.89 -40.09 18.24
CA PHE A 229 -10.53 -40.18 17.73
C PHE A 229 -9.58 -39.53 18.73
N LEU A 230 -8.55 -40.26 19.12
CA LEU A 230 -7.50 -39.76 20.00
C LEU A 230 -6.30 -39.30 19.16
N ALA A 231 -5.97 -38.03 19.32
CA ALA A 231 -4.82 -37.43 18.66
C ALA A 231 -3.50 -37.99 19.21
N PRO A 232 -2.47 -38.17 18.37
CA PRO A 232 -1.15 -38.64 18.81
C PRO A 232 -0.37 -37.56 19.57
N ASP A 233 0.69 -37.96 20.28
CA ASP A 233 1.54 -37.11 21.15
C ASP A 233 1.99 -35.79 20.52
N ARG A 234 2.15 -35.73 19.19
CA ARG A 234 2.52 -34.49 18.49
C ARG A 234 1.48 -33.37 18.60
N TYR A 235 0.22 -33.70 18.90
CA TYR A 235 -0.85 -32.74 19.20
C TYR A 235 -1.06 -32.55 20.71
N LEU A 236 -0.41 -33.39 21.53
CA LEU A 236 -0.57 -33.42 22.97
C LEU A 236 0.67 -32.83 23.67
N GLY A 237 0.57 -32.57 24.97
CA GLY A 237 1.70 -32.10 25.77
C GLY A 237 1.82 -30.58 25.83
N ASP A 238 2.95 -30.03 25.39
CA ASP A 238 3.23 -28.59 25.52
C ASP A 238 2.46 -27.76 24.47
N GLN A 239 1.30 -27.27 24.89
CA GLN A 239 0.37 -26.53 24.05
C GLN A 239 0.70 -25.04 23.89
N ARG A 240 1.89 -24.58 24.34
CA ARG A 240 2.28 -23.15 24.20
C ARG A 240 2.27 -22.68 22.74
N ALA A 241 2.58 -23.56 21.79
CA ALA A 241 2.54 -23.25 20.35
C ALA A 241 1.12 -23.18 19.76
N SER A 242 0.12 -23.69 20.48
CA SER A 242 -1.29 -23.67 20.05
C SER A 242 -1.98 -22.33 20.31
N TYR A 243 -1.33 -21.43 21.05
CA TYR A 243 -1.89 -20.16 21.49
C TYR A 243 -2.33 -19.27 20.30
N ASN A 244 -3.60 -18.84 20.33
CA ASN A 244 -4.25 -18.03 19.30
C ASN A 244 -4.12 -18.61 17.87
N GLN A 245 -4.02 -19.94 17.75
CA GLN A 245 -4.02 -20.64 16.47
C GLN A 245 -5.38 -21.29 16.19
N MET A 246 -5.72 -21.44 14.92
CA MET A 246 -6.90 -22.17 14.51
C MET A 246 -6.59 -23.67 14.39
N LEU A 247 -7.35 -24.50 15.10
CA LEU A 247 -7.43 -25.92 14.81
C LEU A 247 -8.46 -26.13 13.70
N LYS A 248 -8.05 -26.79 12.60
CA LYS A 248 -8.94 -27.15 11.50
C LYS A 248 -8.88 -28.65 11.28
N PHE A 249 -10.05 -29.27 11.17
CA PHE A 249 -10.19 -30.67 10.80
C PHE A 249 -11.36 -30.83 9.82
N THR A 250 -11.39 -31.95 9.11
CA THR A 250 -12.49 -32.32 8.22
C THR A 250 -13.00 -33.67 8.67
N LEU A 251 -14.27 -33.75 9.04
CA LEU A 251 -14.92 -34.99 9.43
C LEU A 251 -15.93 -35.41 8.37
N ARG A 252 -15.95 -36.71 8.05
CA ARG A 252 -16.94 -37.32 7.16
C ARG A 252 -17.68 -38.40 7.92
N ILE A 253 -18.99 -38.40 7.81
CA ILE A 253 -19.89 -39.30 8.54
C ILE A 253 -20.64 -40.14 7.52
N GLY A 254 -20.70 -41.46 7.71
CA GLY A 254 -21.46 -42.37 6.85
C GLY A 254 -22.98 -42.19 6.98
N GLU A 255 -23.72 -42.64 5.97
CA GLU A 255 -25.19 -42.57 5.93
C GLU A 255 -25.81 -43.49 6.98
N ASN A 256 -26.01 -42.97 8.19
CA ASN A 256 -27.18 -43.13 9.07
C ASN A 256 -26.85 -42.63 10.48
N ASN A 257 -27.29 -41.41 10.78
CA ASN A 257 -27.58 -40.86 12.11
C ASN A 257 -26.52 -40.15 13.00
N PRO A 258 -25.20 -40.05 12.72
CA PRO A 258 -24.35 -39.23 13.57
C PRO A 258 -24.41 -37.76 13.15
N ARG A 259 -24.61 -36.86 14.12
CA ARG A 259 -24.44 -35.41 13.96
C ARG A 259 -23.24 -35.01 14.78
N ALA A 260 -22.07 -34.90 14.15
CA ALA A 260 -20.92 -34.29 14.82
C ALA A 260 -21.12 -32.79 14.90
N THR A 261 -20.92 -32.22 16.08
CA THR A 261 -20.95 -30.80 16.35
C THR A 261 -19.59 -30.34 16.86
N ALA A 262 -19.34 -29.02 16.85
CA ALA A 262 -18.11 -28.47 17.43
C ALA A 262 -18.01 -28.69 18.96
N MET A 263 -19.11 -29.05 19.62
CA MET A 263 -19.12 -29.37 21.07
C MET A 263 -18.58 -30.77 21.37
N ASP A 264 -18.48 -31.63 20.36
CA ASP A 264 -17.97 -33.02 20.52
C ASP A 264 -16.44 -33.10 20.39
N ILE A 265 -15.77 -31.94 20.36
CA ILE A 265 -14.32 -31.83 20.39
C ILE A 265 -13.91 -31.56 21.84
N GLU A 266 -13.39 -32.58 22.50
CA GLU A 266 -12.76 -32.45 23.80
C GLU A 266 -11.26 -32.15 23.59
N LEU A 267 -10.81 -30.96 24.01
CA LEU A 267 -9.44 -30.46 23.90
C LEU A 267 -8.73 -30.46 25.26
#